data_AF-A0ABD1K642-F1
#
_entry.id   AF-A0ABD1K642-F1
#
_cell.length_a   1.000
_cell.length_b   1.000
_cell.length_c   1.000
_cell.angle_alpha   90.00
_cell.angle_beta   90.00
_cell.angle_gamma   90.00
#
_symmetry.space_group_name_H-M   'P 1'
#
loop_
_entity.id
_entity.type
_entity.pdbx_description
1 polymer ?
#
loop_
_entity_poly.entity_id
_entity_poly.type
_entity_poly.pdbx_seq_one_letter_code
_entity_poly.pdbx_strand_id
1 'polypeptide(L)'
;MALSATPPVLSPTSTPGSGSLFRPDPLYSSPDESPRLTSSMINSFISSAGGGGGNGNSSSGNNECKMVEVHGVKVASFTVDGQELICLPQVFDLFLKHLVGGLHTVYTKLKRLDICPVVCTVEQVRILRGLGAIQPGVNRCKLISRKDFETLYNDCTNAR
;
A
#
# COMPACT_ATOMS: atom_id res chain seq x y z
N MET A 1 37.77 -0.14 -56.72
CA MET A 1 36.85 -0.93 -57.55
C MET A 1 35.59 -1.16 -56.73
N ALA A 2 34.47 -0.59 -57.19
CA ALA A 2 33.17 -0.58 -56.54
C ALA A 2 32.23 -1.54 -57.27
N LEU A 3 31.33 -2.23 -56.55
CA LEU A 3 30.01 -2.74 -56.98
C LEU A 3 29.18 -2.94 -55.69
N SER A 4 28.21 -2.08 -55.36
CA SER A 4 26.76 -2.14 -55.71
C SER A 4 26.03 -3.34 -55.07
N ALA A 5 25.25 -3.17 -54.00
CA ALA A 5 23.88 -2.64 -53.88
C ALA A 5 22.78 -3.71 -54.10
N THR A 6 21.90 -3.89 -53.10
CA THR A 6 20.42 -3.95 -53.22
C THR A 6 19.73 -4.33 -51.89
N PRO A 7 18.65 -3.64 -51.47
CA PRO A 7 17.78 -4.02 -50.35
C PRO A 7 16.48 -4.68 -50.87
N PRO A 8 15.76 -5.49 -50.05
CA PRO A 8 14.41 -5.91 -50.40
C PRO A 8 13.33 -4.92 -49.90
N VAL A 9 12.33 -4.81 -50.77
CA VAL A 9 11.24 -3.83 -50.90
C VAL A 9 10.04 -4.15 -49.99
N LEU A 10 9.38 -3.08 -49.50
CA LEU A 10 8.04 -3.07 -48.91
C LEU A 10 6.98 -3.51 -49.92
N SER A 11 5.96 -4.26 -49.50
CA SER A 11 4.70 -4.35 -50.25
C SER A 11 3.50 -3.98 -49.37
N PRO A 12 2.63 -3.07 -49.83
CA PRO A 12 1.36 -2.74 -49.21
C PRO A 12 0.27 -3.70 -49.69
N THR A 13 -0.74 -3.96 -48.86
CA THR A 13 -2.02 -4.49 -49.35
C THR A 13 -3.14 -3.56 -48.90
N SER A 14 -3.96 -3.19 -49.86
CA SER A 14 -5.08 -2.27 -49.75
C SER A 14 -6.27 -2.92 -50.45
N THR A 15 -7.45 -2.95 -49.83
CA THR A 15 -8.77 -2.89 -50.49
C THR A 15 -9.90 -2.76 -49.44
N PRO A 16 -11.11 -2.32 -49.83
CA PRO A 16 -11.88 -1.30 -49.11
C PRO A 16 -13.22 -1.82 -48.57
N GLY A 17 -13.88 -1.01 -47.75
CA GLY A 17 -15.23 -1.26 -47.28
C GLY A 17 -15.87 0.00 -46.73
N SER A 18 -16.52 0.76 -47.60
CA SER A 18 -17.39 1.89 -47.26
C SER A 18 -18.55 1.43 -46.38
N GLY A 19 -18.84 2.23 -45.34
CA GLY A 19 -20.00 2.06 -44.48
C GLY A 19 -20.08 3.18 -43.46
N SER A 20 -20.28 4.40 -43.94
CA SER A 20 -20.73 5.54 -43.12
C SER A 20 -22.01 5.17 -42.38
N LEU A 21 -22.15 5.58 -41.12
CA LEU A 21 -23.39 6.13 -40.55
C LEU A 21 -23.10 6.80 -39.19
N PHE A 22 -22.73 8.08 -39.28
CA PHE A 22 -23.17 9.21 -38.46
C PHE A 22 -23.44 9.00 -36.94
N ARG A 23 -22.54 9.56 -36.11
CA ARG A 23 -22.89 10.17 -34.81
C ARG A 23 -23.37 11.61 -35.04
N PRO A 24 -24.42 12.04 -34.33
CA PRO A 24 -24.50 13.42 -33.91
C PRO A 24 -24.49 13.51 -32.37
N ASP A 25 -23.50 14.25 -31.85
CA ASP A 25 -23.65 15.01 -30.62
C ASP A 25 -24.61 16.19 -30.89
N PRO A 26 -25.35 16.66 -29.87
CA PRO A 26 -25.41 18.10 -29.69
C PRO A 26 -25.24 18.55 -28.22
N LEU A 27 -24.22 19.39 -28.06
CA LEU A 27 -24.27 20.72 -27.43
C LEU A 27 -24.71 20.83 -25.97
N TYR A 28 -23.71 21.05 -25.11
CA TYR A 28 -23.59 22.18 -24.18
C TYR A 28 -24.89 22.84 -23.68
N SER A 29 -25.17 22.68 -22.37
CA SER A 29 -25.72 23.74 -21.51
C SER A 29 -25.48 23.44 -20.03
N SER A 30 -24.75 24.33 -19.37
CA SER A 30 -24.78 24.66 -17.93
C SER A 30 -24.92 26.20 -17.88
N PRO A 31 -25.34 26.87 -16.77
CA PRO A 31 -25.42 26.47 -15.36
C PRO A 31 -26.75 26.92 -14.64
N ASP A 32 -26.74 26.91 -13.30
CA ASP A 32 -27.78 27.39 -12.34
C ASP A 32 -28.96 26.43 -12.10
N GLU A 33 -29.33 26.00 -10.88
CA GLU A 33 -29.58 26.76 -9.65
C GLU A 33 -29.30 25.92 -8.37
N SER A 34 -28.90 26.61 -7.31
CA SER A 34 -29.18 26.24 -5.91
C SER A 34 -29.90 27.42 -5.27
N PRO A 35 -30.91 27.19 -4.41
CA PRO A 35 -30.81 27.76 -3.06
C PRO A 35 -31.43 26.92 -1.92
N ARG A 36 -30.58 26.68 -0.91
CA ARG A 36 -30.76 26.88 0.55
C ARG A 36 -32.14 26.77 1.25
N LEU A 37 -32.15 25.81 2.19
CA LEU A 37 -32.55 25.82 3.61
C LEU A 37 -33.99 26.15 4.05
N THR A 38 -34.55 25.22 4.85
CA THR A 38 -35.24 25.55 6.11
C THR A 38 -34.76 24.65 7.25
N SER A 39 -34.19 25.32 8.25
CA SER A 39 -33.84 24.81 9.58
C SER A 39 -35.10 24.54 10.40
N SER A 40 -35.12 23.46 11.20
CA SER A 40 -35.35 23.51 12.66
C SER A 40 -35.67 22.14 13.28
N MET A 41 -34.85 21.75 14.26
CA MET A 41 -35.16 20.87 15.43
C MET A 41 -35.37 19.37 15.10
N ILE A 42 -34.54 18.43 15.55
CA ILE A 42 -34.38 18.04 16.96
C ILE A 42 -32.98 17.43 17.18
N ASN A 43 -32.22 18.01 18.11
CA ASN A 43 -31.17 17.31 18.84
C ASN A 43 -31.79 16.87 20.17
N SER A 44 -31.97 15.56 20.38
CA SER A 44 -32.35 14.99 21.68
C SER A 44 -31.44 13.83 22.04
N PHE A 45 -30.42 14.22 22.77
CA PHE A 45 -29.65 13.50 23.77
C PHE A 45 -30.56 13.02 24.92
N ILE A 46 -30.01 12.12 25.76
CA ILE A 46 -30.55 11.45 26.98
C ILE A 46 -31.15 10.06 26.70
N SER A 47 -30.37 8.98 26.74
CA SER A 47 -29.83 8.24 27.92
C SER A 47 -30.88 7.40 28.65
N SER A 48 -30.71 6.08 28.66
CA SER A 48 -30.58 5.25 29.89
C SER A 48 -30.81 3.76 29.60
N ALA A 49 -29.77 2.97 29.87
CA ALA A 49 -29.73 1.61 30.47
C ALA A 49 -30.79 0.57 30.05
N GLY A 50 -30.49 -0.66 29.63
CA GLY A 50 -29.30 -1.53 29.65
C GLY A 50 -29.78 -2.87 29.06
N GLY A 51 -29.01 -3.92 28.81
CA GLY A 51 -27.62 -4.30 28.96
C GLY A 51 -27.52 -5.70 28.33
N GLY A 52 -26.32 -6.12 27.93
CA GLY A 52 -26.06 -7.40 27.27
C GLY A 52 -25.18 -7.17 26.04
N GLY A 53 -23.88 -6.94 26.16
CA GLY A 53 -22.98 -7.78 26.94
C GLY A 53 -22.62 -9.06 26.19
N GLY A 54 -22.41 -8.98 24.87
CA GLY A 54 -21.81 -10.03 24.05
C GLY A 54 -20.35 -9.70 23.76
N ASN A 55 -19.50 -9.75 24.80
CA ASN A 55 -18.05 -9.78 24.63
C ASN A 55 -17.67 -11.13 24.03
N GLY A 56 -17.72 -11.21 22.70
CA GLY A 56 -17.13 -12.31 21.94
C GLY A 56 -15.62 -12.19 21.99
N ASN A 57 -15.03 -12.60 23.13
CA ASN A 57 -13.61 -12.91 23.25
C ASN A 57 -13.30 -14.11 22.35
N SER A 58 -13.18 -13.87 21.05
CA SER A 58 -12.44 -14.76 20.16
C SER A 58 -11.00 -14.31 20.24
N SER A 59 -10.27 -14.95 21.16
CA SER A 59 -8.82 -14.87 21.27
C SER A 59 -8.18 -15.07 19.89
N SER A 60 -7.77 -13.97 19.28
CA SER A 60 -6.98 -13.92 18.05
C SER A 60 -6.16 -12.62 18.07
N GLY A 61 -5.41 -12.41 19.16
CA GLY A 61 -4.58 -11.22 19.38
C GLY A 61 -3.46 -10.99 18.34
N ASN A 62 -3.28 -11.90 17.39
CA ASN A 62 -2.28 -11.80 16.33
C ASN A 62 -2.70 -10.88 15.15
N ASN A 63 -3.96 -10.46 15.08
CA ASN A 63 -4.50 -9.62 14.00
C ASN A 63 -4.81 -8.18 14.42
N GLU A 64 -4.57 -7.82 15.68
CA GLU A 64 -4.74 -6.44 16.12
C GLU A 64 -3.52 -5.61 15.71
N CYS A 65 -3.75 -4.63 14.85
CA CYS A 65 -2.73 -3.69 14.40
C CYS A 65 -2.69 -2.46 15.33
N LYS A 66 -1.50 -2.08 15.76
CA LYS A 66 -1.27 -0.89 16.60
C LYS A 66 -0.18 -0.01 16.00
N MET A 67 -0.27 1.30 16.26
CA MET A 67 0.74 2.27 15.83
C MET A 67 1.80 2.42 16.92
N VAL A 68 3.07 2.24 16.58
CA VAL A 68 4.21 2.40 17.49
C VAL A 68 5.19 3.40 16.92
N GLU A 69 5.97 4.03 17.78
CA GLU A 69 6.95 5.03 17.37
C GLU A 69 8.32 4.39 17.14
N VAL A 70 8.90 4.66 15.97
CA VAL A 70 10.25 4.25 15.57
C VAL A 70 10.94 5.49 15.01
N HIS A 71 12.04 5.90 15.64
CA HIS A 71 12.83 7.09 15.26
C HIS A 71 11.95 8.37 15.08
N GLY A 72 10.96 8.57 15.95
CA GLY A 72 10.07 9.74 15.89
C GLY A 72 8.90 9.62 14.91
N VAL A 73 8.75 8.49 14.20
CA VAL A 73 7.67 8.28 13.21
C VAL A 73 6.78 7.13 13.64
N LYS A 74 5.46 7.29 13.47
CA LYS A 74 4.49 6.24 13.75
C LYS A 74 4.46 5.20 12.63
N VAL A 75 4.67 3.93 12.98
CA VAL A 75 4.65 2.77 12.09
C VAL A 75 3.66 1.73 12.58
N ALA A 76 3.10 0.96 11.65
CA ALA A 76 2.16 -0.10 11.96
C ALA A 76 2.91 -1.33 12.50
N SER A 77 2.29 -1.97 13.49
CA SER A 77 2.85 -3.14 14.16
C SER A 77 1.76 -4.14 14.54
N PHE A 78 2.18 -5.40 14.65
CA PHE A 78 1.37 -6.49 15.19
C PHE A 78 2.10 -7.12 16.37
N THR A 79 1.34 -7.72 17.27
CA THR A 79 1.90 -8.60 18.29
C THR A 79 1.74 -10.03 17.80
N VAL A 80 2.84 -10.74 17.55
CA VAL A 80 2.85 -12.14 17.12
C VAL A 80 3.62 -12.94 18.16
N ASP A 81 3.01 -13.98 18.72
CA ASP A 81 3.61 -14.82 19.76
C ASP A 81 4.13 -14.03 20.99
N GLY A 82 3.41 -12.95 21.35
CA GLY A 82 3.78 -12.06 22.45
C GLY A 82 4.90 -11.07 22.11
N GLN A 83 5.43 -11.07 20.89
CA GLN A 83 6.45 -10.16 20.43
C GLN A 83 5.88 -9.08 19.50
N GLU A 84 6.25 -7.83 19.74
CA GLU A 84 5.87 -6.71 18.89
C GLU A 84 6.78 -6.64 17.65
N LEU A 85 6.16 -6.70 16.48
CA LEU A 85 6.84 -6.67 15.19
C LEU A 85 6.26 -5.54 14.33
N ILE A 86 7.14 -4.78 13.68
CA ILE A 86 6.81 -3.65 12.81
C ILE A 86 6.83 -4.06 11.33
N CYS A 87 6.07 -3.35 10.51
CA CYS A 87 5.99 -3.59 9.07
C CYS A 87 7.32 -3.25 8.36
N LEU A 88 8.02 -4.27 7.84
CA LEU A 88 9.32 -4.10 7.20
C LEU A 88 9.28 -3.24 5.91
N PRO A 89 8.33 -3.45 4.96
CA PRO A 89 8.20 -2.55 3.81
C PRO A 89 7.98 -1.08 4.19
N GLN A 90 7.20 -0.83 5.25
CA GLN A 90 6.92 0.54 5.72
C GLN A 90 8.19 1.21 6.25
N VAL A 91 8.93 0.56 7.15
CA VAL A 91 10.18 1.13 7.68
C VAL A 91 11.27 1.23 6.61
N PHE A 92 11.25 0.36 5.60
CA PHE A 92 12.10 0.52 4.43
C PHE A 92 11.80 1.83 3.70
N ASP A 93 10.54 2.09 3.35
CA ASP A 93 10.13 3.29 2.63
C ASP A 93 10.38 4.57 3.44
N LEU A 94 10.31 4.50 4.77
CA LEU A 94 10.53 5.65 5.64
C LEU A 94 12.02 5.94 5.87
N PHE A 95 12.83 4.91 6.14
CA PHE A 95 14.18 5.10 6.68
C PHE A 95 15.31 4.60 5.78
N LEU A 96 15.05 3.59 4.94
CA LEU A 96 16.10 2.87 4.22
C LEU A 96 16.11 3.11 2.71
N LYS A 97 15.01 3.59 2.11
CA LYS A 97 14.86 3.71 0.64
C LYS A 97 15.95 4.52 -0.06
N HIS A 98 16.60 5.43 0.65
CA HIS A 98 17.68 6.26 0.12
C HIS A 98 19.08 5.74 0.51
N LEU A 99 19.15 4.79 1.44
CA LEU A 99 20.41 4.17 1.88
C LEU A 99 20.72 2.91 1.09
N VAL A 100 19.69 2.19 0.63
CA VAL A 100 19.84 0.94 -0.12
C VAL A 100 19.02 0.95 -1.41
N GLY A 101 19.51 0.30 -2.46
CA GLY A 101 18.89 0.28 -3.80
C GLY A 101 17.57 -0.49 -3.92
N GLY A 102 16.91 -0.84 -2.82
CA GLY A 102 15.60 -1.50 -2.82
C GLY A 102 15.40 -2.56 -1.72
N LEU A 103 14.15 -2.96 -1.56
CA LEU A 103 13.74 -3.95 -0.55
C LEU A 103 14.39 -5.33 -0.76
N HIS A 104 14.78 -5.67 -1.99
CA HIS A 104 15.52 -6.90 -2.29
C HIS A 104 16.90 -6.93 -1.60
N THR A 105 17.60 -5.80 -1.59
CA THR A 105 18.88 -5.65 -0.88
C THR A 105 18.70 -5.77 0.62
N VAL A 106 17.59 -5.23 1.17
CA VAL A 106 17.24 -5.40 2.58
C VAL A 106 17.11 -6.87 2.95
N TYR A 107 16.38 -7.67 2.16
CA TYR A 107 16.26 -9.10 2.42
C TYR A 107 17.60 -9.84 2.36
N THR A 108 18.50 -9.42 1.46
CA THR A 108 19.85 -9.98 1.35
C THR A 108 20.67 -9.65 2.59
N LYS A 109 20.61 -8.41 3.09
CA LYS A 109 21.28 -7.98 4.33
C LYS A 109 20.74 -8.74 5.56
N LEU A 110 19.42 -8.86 5.69
CA LEU A 110 18.80 -9.63 6.77
C LEU A 110 19.32 -11.07 6.83
N LYS A 111 19.51 -11.72 5.66
CA LYS A 111 20.10 -13.06 5.59
C LYS A 111 21.56 -13.10 6.09
N ARG A 112 22.36 -12.06 5.85
CA ARG A 112 23.77 -12.00 6.31
C ARG A 112 23.89 -11.70 7.80
N LEU A 113 22.90 -11.02 8.36
CA LEU A 113 22.79 -10.69 9.77
C LEU A 113 22.08 -11.79 10.59
N ASP A 114 21.73 -12.91 9.96
CA ASP A 114 20.96 -14.01 10.57
C ASP A 114 19.62 -13.57 11.19
N ILE A 115 18.97 -12.58 10.58
CA ILE A 115 17.65 -12.09 10.98
C ILE A 115 16.56 -12.73 10.09
N CYS A 116 15.62 -13.43 10.72
CA CYS A 116 14.51 -14.09 10.06
C CYS A 116 13.19 -13.31 10.27
N PRO A 117 12.76 -12.47 9.31
CA PRO A 117 11.50 -11.73 9.43
C PRO A 117 10.28 -12.65 9.27
N VAL A 118 9.20 -12.32 9.96
CA VAL A 118 7.92 -13.08 9.94
C VAL A 118 7.12 -12.71 8.69
N VAL A 119 6.57 -13.70 7.99
CA VAL A 119 5.73 -13.45 6.82
C VAL A 119 4.32 -13.05 7.29
N CYS A 120 3.78 -11.95 6.76
CA CYS A 120 2.42 -11.53 7.11
C CYS A 120 1.37 -12.51 6.57
N THR A 121 0.28 -12.68 7.33
CA THR A 121 -0.94 -13.33 6.82
C THR A 121 -1.64 -12.45 5.79
N VAL A 122 -2.53 -13.04 4.99
CA VAL A 122 -3.35 -12.28 4.02
C VAL A 122 -4.16 -11.17 4.73
N GLU A 123 -4.67 -11.46 5.92
CA GLU A 123 -5.45 -10.51 6.70
C GLU A 123 -4.60 -9.34 7.21
N GLN A 124 -3.41 -9.62 7.76
CA GLN A 124 -2.46 -8.57 8.16
C GLN A 124 -2.10 -7.65 6.99
N VAL A 125 -1.90 -8.22 5.79
CA VAL A 125 -1.62 -7.41 4.58
C VAL A 125 -2.82 -6.53 4.22
N ARG A 126 -4.06 -7.03 4.35
CA ARG A 126 -5.28 -6.22 4.11
C ARG A 126 -5.37 -5.05 5.10
N ILE A 127 -5.14 -5.32 6.39
CA ILE A 127 -5.18 -4.30 7.44
C ILE A 127 -4.12 -3.22 7.18
N LEU A 128 -2.87 -3.61 6.87
CA LEU A 128 -1.80 -2.65 6.57
C LEU A 128 -2.11 -1.76 5.37
N ARG A 129 -2.74 -2.30 4.33
CA ARG A 129 -3.22 -1.50 3.18
C ARG A 129 -4.34 -0.54 3.58
N GLY A 130 -5.31 -1.00 4.37
CA GLY A 130 -6.42 -0.17 4.87
C GLY A 130 -5.94 1.02 5.71
N LEU A 131 -4.81 0.87 6.40
CA LEU A 131 -4.16 1.93 7.19
C LEU A 131 -3.22 2.81 6.36
N GLY A 132 -2.98 2.49 5.08
CA GLY A 132 -2.01 3.21 4.25
C GLY A 132 -0.55 2.98 4.65
N ALA A 133 -0.26 1.99 5.51
CA ALA A 133 1.10 1.65 5.92
C ALA A 133 1.94 1.06 4.77
N ILE A 134 1.27 0.44 3.80
CA ILE A 134 1.85 -0.09 2.56
C ILE A 134 0.97 0.29 1.36
N GLN A 135 1.56 0.35 0.17
CA GLN A 135 0.82 0.70 -1.04
C GLN A 135 -0.25 -0.36 -1.41
N PRO A 136 -1.35 0.02 -2.07
CA PRO A 136 -2.43 -0.90 -2.44
C PRO A 136 -1.99 -2.10 -3.30
N GLY A 137 -0.95 -1.92 -4.14
CA GLY A 137 -0.41 -3.00 -4.99
C GLY A 137 0.47 -4.02 -4.25
N VAL A 138 0.82 -3.78 -2.99
CA VAL A 138 1.68 -4.67 -2.21
C VAL A 138 0.87 -5.86 -1.69
N ASN A 139 1.28 -7.06 -2.11
CA ASN A 139 0.67 -8.33 -1.68
C ASN A 139 1.61 -9.21 -0.85
N ARG A 140 2.86 -8.80 -0.68
CA ARG A 140 3.88 -9.52 0.09
C ARG A 140 4.44 -8.58 1.14
N CYS A 141 4.19 -8.88 2.41
CA CYS A 141 4.70 -8.12 3.54
C CYS A 141 5.40 -9.06 4.51
N LYS A 142 6.42 -8.54 5.19
CA LYS A 142 7.06 -9.20 6.32
C LYS A 142 7.11 -8.25 7.51
N LEU A 143 7.15 -8.81 8.71
CA LEU A 143 7.31 -8.12 9.97
C LEU A 143 8.71 -8.38 10.54
N ILE A 144 9.26 -7.41 11.24
CA ILE A 144 10.57 -7.47 11.89
C ILE A 144 10.47 -6.92 13.32
N SER A 145 11.27 -7.42 14.25
CA SER A 145 11.28 -6.84 15.60
C SER A 145 11.97 -5.47 15.59
N ARG A 146 11.66 -4.60 16.56
CA ARG A 146 12.34 -3.30 16.67
C ARG A 146 13.85 -3.45 16.84
N LYS A 147 14.30 -4.41 17.66
CA LYS A 147 15.73 -4.68 17.89
C LYS A 147 16.45 -5.09 16.60
N ASP A 148 15.81 -5.95 15.80
CA ASP A 148 16.39 -6.41 14.53
C ASP A 148 16.40 -5.30 13.49
N PHE A 149 15.38 -4.43 13.49
CA PHE A 149 15.36 -3.24 12.65
C PHE A 149 16.52 -2.28 12.97
N GLU A 150 16.82 -2.03 14.24
CA GLU A 150 17.98 -1.20 14.62
C GLU A 150 19.30 -1.82 14.13
N THR A 151 19.43 -3.14 14.23
CA THR A 151 20.62 -3.86 13.73
C THR A 151 20.76 -3.70 12.21
N LEU A 152 19.68 -3.88 11.47
CA LEU A 152 19.63 -3.65 10.02
C LEU A 152 19.94 -2.19 9.67
N TYR A 153 19.37 -1.24 10.40
CA TYR A 153 19.56 0.19 10.18
C TYR A 153 21.03 0.57 10.35
N ASN A 154 21.65 0.11 11.43
CA ASN A 154 23.08 0.30 11.69
C ASN A 154 23.98 -0.33 10.63
N ASP A 155 23.64 -1.51 10.10
CA ASP A 155 24.37 -2.14 8.98
C ASP A 155 24.21 -1.34 7.66
N CYS A 156 23.11 -0.62 7.49
CA CYS A 156 22.90 0.24 6.33
C CYS A 156 23.59 1.60 6.45
N THR A 157 23.80 2.11 7.67
CA THR A 157 24.41 3.42 7.90
C THR A 157 25.91 3.37 8.16
N ASN A 158 26.42 2.30 8.80
CA ASN A 158 27.83 2.17 9.17
C ASN A 158 28.68 1.35 8.18
N ALA A 159 28.07 0.76 7.14
CA ALA A 159 28.80 0.12 6.05
C ALA A 159 29.42 1.18 5.12
N ARG A 160 30.42 1.91 5.62
CA ARG A 160 31.22 2.87 4.86
C ARG A 160 32.63 2.34 4.64
#